data_AF-A0A9E0MXW9-F1
#
_entry.id   AF-A0A9E0MXW9-F1
#
_cell.length_a   1.000
_cell.length_b   1.000
_cell.length_c   1.000
_cell.angle_alpha   90.00
_cell.angle_beta   90.00
_cell.angle_gamma   90.00
#
_symmetry.space_group_name_H-M   'P 1'
#
loop_
_entity.id
_entity.type
_entity.pdbx_description
1 polymer ?
#
loop_
_entity_poly.entity_id
_entity_poly.type
_entity_poly.pdbx_seq_one_letter_code
_entity_poly.pdbx_strand_id
1 'polypeptide(L)'
;DAAGAMMVVKKIDTSKNIITVAEAGGGAGPDRTSYFLGGQNDFVVMVSNGAEWFVISSNRSAGNTRYYDGSGTYDIDMAVDVYLLSSFGGVLTARLPPANASKSVGRMVTIKKTDVSSNAITVAVQGGAGPDQYNQTLSAQYQAITVVSDGGQWLIVSRYP
;
A
#
# COMPACT_ATOMS: atom_id res chain seq x y z
N ASP A 1 27.82 -14.87 -14.60
CA ASP A 1 26.90 -14.31 -15.58
C ASP A 1 25.56 -15.02 -15.43
N ALA A 2 24.45 -14.27 -15.36
CA ALA A 2 23.10 -14.80 -15.16
C ALA A 2 22.20 -14.61 -16.40
N ALA A 3 22.79 -14.31 -17.57
CA ALA A 3 22.04 -14.15 -18.80
C ALA A 3 21.18 -15.39 -19.13
N GLY A 4 19.89 -15.16 -19.39
CA GLY A 4 18.91 -16.22 -19.68
C GLY A 4 18.43 -17.00 -18.46
N ALA A 5 18.91 -16.68 -17.25
CA ALA A 5 18.46 -17.34 -16.04
C ALA A 5 17.01 -16.93 -15.71
N MET A 6 16.22 -17.91 -15.28
CA MET A 6 14.87 -17.69 -14.73
C MET A 6 14.86 -18.07 -13.26
N MET A 7 14.17 -17.27 -12.44
CA MET A 7 14.04 -17.52 -11.00
C MET A 7 12.58 -17.38 -10.57
N VAL A 8 12.14 -18.29 -9.70
CA VAL A 8 10.87 -18.18 -8.99
C VAL A 8 11.16 -18.08 -7.51
N VAL A 9 10.63 -17.05 -6.86
CA VAL A 9 10.65 -16.93 -5.40
C VAL A 9 9.20 -17.05 -4.92
N LYS A 10 8.93 -18.00 -4.01
CA LYS A 10 7.60 -18.22 -3.43
C LYS A 10 7.67 -18.22 -1.91
N LYS A 11 6.85 -17.40 -1.25
CA LYS A 11 6.69 -17.44 0.20
C LYS A 11 5.80 -18.63 0.58
N ILE A 12 6.26 -19.46 1.53
CA ILE A 12 5.53 -20.68 1.94
C ILE A 12 5.11 -20.67 3.41
N ASP A 13 5.67 -19.78 4.22
CA ASP A 13 5.33 -19.65 5.63
C ASP A 13 4.11 -18.74 5.84
N THR A 14 3.50 -18.86 7.03
CA THR A 14 2.31 -18.10 7.45
C THR A 14 2.65 -16.87 8.28
N SER A 15 3.93 -16.51 8.42
CA SER A 15 4.33 -15.38 9.27
C SER A 15 3.93 -14.04 8.64
N LYS A 16 3.88 -13.00 9.48
CA LYS A 16 3.65 -11.61 9.05
C LYS A 16 4.89 -10.95 8.44
N ASN A 17 6.04 -11.63 8.42
CA ASN A 17 7.28 -11.08 7.90
C ASN A 17 7.24 -11.01 6.37
N ILE A 18 7.73 -9.91 5.81
CA ILE A 18 7.76 -9.71 4.36
C ILE A 18 9.08 -10.26 3.82
N ILE A 19 9.01 -11.10 2.78
CA ILE A 19 10.19 -11.47 2.00
C ILE A 19 10.48 -10.33 1.03
N THR A 20 11.70 -9.80 1.10
CA THR A 20 12.21 -8.83 0.13
C THR A 20 13.08 -9.56 -0.88
N VAL A 21 12.71 -9.46 -2.15
CA VAL A 21 13.47 -9.95 -3.29
C VAL A 21 14.25 -8.76 -3.87
N ALA A 22 15.57 -8.83 -3.74
CA ALA A 22 16.50 -7.78 -4.17
C ALA A 22 17.74 -8.40 -4.82
N GLU A 23 18.53 -7.57 -5.49
CA GLU A 23 19.74 -8.01 -6.16
C GLU A 23 20.94 -8.05 -5.20
N ALA A 24 21.70 -9.15 -5.23
CA ALA A 24 22.90 -9.30 -4.42
C ALA A 24 23.95 -8.25 -4.79
N GLY A 25 24.63 -7.68 -3.79
CA GLY A 25 25.62 -6.62 -4.00
C GLY A 25 25.06 -5.20 -4.09
N GLY A 26 23.76 -5.00 -3.84
CA GLY A 26 23.15 -3.67 -3.74
C GLY A 26 22.64 -3.10 -5.06
N GLY A 27 22.30 -3.97 -6.02
CA GLY A 27 21.63 -3.58 -7.27
C GLY A 27 20.17 -3.14 -7.06
N ALA A 28 19.55 -2.62 -8.12
CA ALA A 28 18.21 -2.04 -8.04
C ALA A 28 17.11 -3.10 -7.84
N GLY A 29 17.41 -4.40 -8.06
CA GLY A 29 16.45 -5.49 -7.98
C GLY A 29 15.71 -5.73 -9.31
N PRO A 30 14.77 -6.67 -9.34
CA PRO A 30 13.96 -6.94 -10.54
C PRO A 30 13.13 -5.71 -10.95
N ASP A 31 13.09 -5.41 -12.25
CA ASP A 31 12.52 -4.16 -12.83
C ASP A 31 13.09 -2.88 -12.19
N ARG A 32 14.35 -2.94 -11.72
CA ARG A 32 15.03 -1.87 -10.99
C ARG A 32 14.30 -1.44 -9.70
N THR A 33 13.56 -2.36 -9.08
CA THR A 33 12.97 -2.18 -7.75
C THR A 33 13.13 -3.42 -6.89
N SER A 34 13.04 -3.27 -5.56
CA SER A 34 12.78 -4.41 -4.69
C SER A 34 11.35 -4.93 -4.90
N TYR A 35 11.18 -6.25 -4.86
CA TYR A 35 9.88 -6.92 -4.93
C TYR A 35 9.53 -7.56 -3.57
N PHE A 36 8.26 -7.55 -3.18
CA PHE A 36 7.83 -7.97 -1.85
C PHE A 36 6.80 -9.10 -1.90
N LEU A 37 6.98 -10.12 -1.06
CA LEU A 37 6.03 -11.22 -0.86
C LEU A 37 5.51 -11.18 0.58
N GLY A 38 4.23 -10.84 0.76
CA GLY A 38 3.62 -10.55 2.06
C GLY A 38 2.81 -11.71 2.63
N GLY A 39 2.09 -12.44 1.77
CA GLY A 39 1.23 -13.56 2.10
C GLY A 39 1.84 -14.93 1.79
N GLN A 40 1.32 -15.97 2.46
CA GLN A 40 1.63 -17.35 2.09
C GLN A 40 1.16 -17.62 0.66
N ASN A 41 2.00 -18.28 -0.13
CA ASN A 41 1.83 -18.58 -1.55
C ASN A 41 2.01 -17.44 -2.53
N ASP A 42 2.37 -16.24 -2.08
CA ASP A 42 2.85 -15.18 -2.96
C ASP A 42 4.11 -15.64 -3.70
N PHE A 43 4.17 -15.36 -4.99
CA PHE A 43 5.32 -15.66 -5.83
C PHE A 43 5.64 -14.54 -6.81
N VAL A 44 6.90 -14.50 -7.22
CA VAL A 44 7.39 -13.71 -8.35
C VAL A 44 8.25 -14.59 -9.24
N VAL A 45 8.09 -14.44 -10.55
CA VAL A 45 8.88 -15.08 -11.60
C VAL A 45 9.66 -14.00 -12.33
N MET A 46 10.97 -14.20 -12.46
CA MET A 46 11.88 -13.23 -13.05
C MET A 46 12.74 -13.88 -14.12
N VAL A 47 13.16 -13.12 -15.13
CA VAL A 47 14.15 -13.51 -16.14
C VAL A 47 15.30 -12.49 -16.16
N SER A 48 16.53 -12.94 -16.30
CA SER A 48 17.72 -12.08 -16.41
C SER A 48 18.21 -11.99 -17.85
N ASN A 49 18.62 -10.78 -18.27
CA ASN A 49 19.32 -10.57 -19.55
C ASN A 49 20.86 -10.54 -19.41
N GLY A 50 21.40 -10.78 -18.21
CA GLY A 50 22.83 -10.71 -17.89
C GLY A 50 23.29 -9.37 -17.31
N ALA A 51 22.47 -8.32 -17.45
CA ALA A 51 22.70 -7.01 -16.84
C ALA A 51 21.64 -6.66 -15.77
N GLU A 52 20.39 -7.09 -15.98
CA GLU A 52 19.24 -6.75 -15.16
C GLU A 52 18.28 -7.94 -15.06
N TRP A 53 17.45 -7.93 -14.02
CA TRP A 53 16.35 -8.86 -13.81
C TRP A 53 15.01 -8.21 -14.16
N PHE A 54 14.12 -8.94 -14.82
CA PHE A 54 12.80 -8.50 -15.25
C PHE A 54 11.71 -9.37 -14.64
N VAL A 55 10.65 -8.77 -14.09
CA VAL A 55 9.50 -9.56 -13.63
C VAL A 55 8.66 -9.96 -14.83
N ILE A 56 8.35 -11.26 -14.95
CA ILE A 56 7.54 -11.79 -16.06
C ILE A 56 6.22 -12.40 -15.59
N SER A 57 6.08 -12.72 -14.31
CA SER A 57 4.82 -13.20 -13.72
C SER A 57 4.83 -13.04 -12.20
N SER A 58 3.66 -12.85 -11.63
CA SER A 58 3.41 -12.93 -10.19
C SER A 58 1.94 -13.23 -9.94
N ASN A 59 1.62 -13.90 -8.84
CA ASN A 59 0.30 -13.76 -8.25
C ASN A 59 0.38 -12.57 -7.32
N ARG A 60 -0.25 -11.45 -7.70
CA ARG A 60 -0.47 -10.36 -6.75
C ARG A 60 -0.96 -10.95 -5.44
N SER A 61 -0.24 -10.62 -4.38
CA SER A 61 -0.41 -11.12 -3.03
C SER A 61 -1.85 -10.98 -2.55
N ALA A 62 -2.25 -11.70 -1.50
CA ALA A 62 -3.39 -11.27 -0.71
C ALA A 62 -3.21 -9.77 -0.40
N GLY A 63 -4.17 -8.92 -0.82
CA GLY A 63 -4.03 -7.47 -0.74
C GLY A 63 -3.51 -7.06 0.63
N ASN A 64 -2.37 -6.36 0.65
CA ASN A 64 -1.68 -6.07 1.90
C ASN A 64 -2.64 -5.24 2.75
N THR A 65 -3.17 -5.87 3.81
CA THR A 65 -4.19 -5.29 4.68
C THR A 65 -3.56 -5.01 6.02
N ARG A 66 -3.68 -3.77 6.49
CA ARG A 66 -3.13 -3.36 7.78
C ARG A 66 -4.23 -2.93 8.73
N TYR A 67 -4.21 -3.48 9.94
CA TYR A 67 -4.99 -2.97 11.06
C TYR A 67 -4.16 -2.02 11.90
N TYR A 68 -4.75 -0.90 12.34
CA TYR A 68 -4.15 0.02 13.29
C TYR A 68 -5.22 0.58 14.23
N ASP A 69 -4.93 0.60 15.53
CA ASP A 69 -5.74 1.23 16.56
C ASP A 69 -4.93 2.31 17.24
N GLY A 70 -5.44 3.55 17.22
CA GLY A 70 -4.74 4.66 17.81
C GLY A 70 -5.38 6.00 17.52
N SER A 71 -4.67 7.07 17.85
CA SER A 71 -5.09 8.45 17.68
C SER A 71 -3.97 9.30 17.11
N GLY A 72 -4.25 10.57 16.80
CA GLY A 72 -3.27 11.50 16.24
C GLY A 72 -3.14 11.34 14.73
N THR A 73 -1.92 11.41 14.20
CA THR A 73 -1.67 11.25 12.75
C THR A 73 -1.07 9.88 12.46
N TYR A 74 -1.61 9.21 11.45
CA TYR A 74 -1.09 7.97 10.89
C TYR A 74 -0.78 8.19 9.41
N ASP A 75 0.50 8.12 9.05
CA ASP A 75 0.94 8.25 7.66
C ASP A 75 0.69 6.95 6.88
N ILE A 76 -0.05 7.07 5.79
CA ILE A 76 -0.42 5.94 4.94
C ILE A 76 0.79 5.54 4.08
N ASP A 77 1.20 4.30 4.23
CA ASP A 77 2.21 3.65 3.41
C ASP A 77 1.55 3.08 2.14
N MET A 78 2.10 3.45 0.97
CA MET A 78 1.62 3.01 -0.34
C MET A 78 2.00 1.56 -0.68
N ALA A 79 2.68 0.87 0.24
CA ALA A 79 2.86 -0.57 0.19
C ALA A 79 1.63 -1.38 0.66
N VAL A 80 0.59 -0.72 1.19
CA VAL A 80 -0.63 -1.35 1.74
C VAL A 80 -1.84 -0.90 0.94
N ASP A 81 -2.66 -1.85 0.49
CA ASP A 81 -3.84 -1.58 -0.35
C ASP A 81 -5.08 -1.27 0.50
N VAL A 82 -5.19 -1.88 1.68
CA VAL A 82 -6.35 -1.77 2.56
C VAL A 82 -5.94 -1.47 4.00
N TYR A 83 -6.49 -0.40 4.56
CA TYR A 83 -6.34 -0.03 5.96
C TYR A 83 -7.66 -0.24 6.72
N LEU A 84 -7.59 -1.05 7.77
CA LEU A 84 -8.63 -1.22 8.78
C LEU A 84 -8.23 -0.38 9.99
N LEU A 85 -8.79 0.81 10.12
CA LEU A 85 -8.39 1.76 11.14
C LEU A 85 -9.43 1.80 12.27
N SER A 86 -8.93 1.81 13.50
CA SER A 86 -9.69 2.08 14.72
C SER A 86 -9.23 3.40 15.31
N SER A 87 -10.18 4.28 15.60
CA SER A 87 -9.99 5.53 16.34
C SER A 87 -10.59 5.45 17.74
N PHE A 88 -10.70 4.25 18.31
CA PHE A 88 -11.36 4.02 19.59
C PHE A 88 -10.75 4.87 20.72
N GLY A 89 -9.42 4.98 20.75
CA GLY A 89 -8.68 5.78 21.75
C GLY A 89 -8.64 7.29 21.52
N GLY A 90 -9.18 7.80 20.41
CA GLY A 90 -9.22 9.23 20.09
C GLY A 90 -9.23 9.50 18.60
N VAL A 91 -9.48 10.76 18.21
CA VAL A 91 -9.52 11.17 16.80
C VAL A 91 -8.23 10.80 16.05
N LEU A 92 -8.38 10.35 14.81
CA LEU A 92 -7.29 9.85 13.97
C LEU A 92 -7.28 10.55 12.61
N THR A 93 -6.11 11.00 12.16
CA THR A 93 -5.88 11.51 10.81
C THR A 93 -5.12 10.46 10.01
N ALA A 94 -5.77 9.84 9.04
CA ALA A 94 -5.14 8.98 8.05
C ALA A 94 -4.57 9.86 6.93
N ARG A 95 -3.26 10.10 6.94
CA ARG A 95 -2.61 11.07 6.04
C ARG A 95 -1.97 10.37 4.85
N LEU A 96 -2.51 10.64 3.67
CA LEU A 96 -1.96 10.22 2.38
C LEU A 96 -0.67 11.01 2.08
N PRO A 97 0.31 10.41 1.39
CA PRO A 97 1.46 11.14 0.86
C PRO A 97 1.03 12.15 -0.21
N PRO A 98 1.90 13.12 -0.58
CA PRO A 98 1.65 14.03 -1.69
C PRO A 98 1.33 13.24 -2.97
N ALA A 99 0.29 13.65 -3.71
CA ALA A 99 -0.17 12.94 -4.91
C ALA A 99 0.93 12.81 -5.99
N ASN A 100 1.79 13.82 -6.10
CA ASN A 100 2.89 13.85 -7.05
C ASN A 100 4.16 13.10 -6.59
N ALA A 101 4.16 12.50 -5.40
CA ALA A 101 5.28 11.67 -4.98
C ALA A 101 5.37 10.43 -5.88
N SER A 102 6.59 10.01 -6.22
CA SER A 102 6.83 8.83 -7.10
C SER A 102 6.14 7.55 -6.60
N LYS A 103 6.04 7.40 -5.27
CA LYS A 103 5.35 6.27 -4.63
C LYS A 103 3.81 6.33 -4.71
N SER A 104 3.24 7.45 -5.12
CA SER A 104 1.79 7.74 -5.05
C SER A 104 1.11 7.66 -6.41
N VAL A 105 1.76 8.12 -7.48
CA VAL A 105 1.18 8.16 -8.84
C VAL A 105 0.63 6.78 -9.25
N GLY A 106 -0.65 6.72 -9.62
CA GLY A 106 -1.33 5.50 -10.04
C GLY A 106 -1.65 4.51 -8.90
N ARG A 107 -1.33 4.84 -7.65
CA ARG A 107 -1.70 4.00 -6.50
C ARG A 107 -3.13 4.22 -6.07
N MET A 108 -3.74 3.15 -5.62
CA MET A 108 -5.08 3.13 -5.03
C MET A 108 -4.99 2.59 -3.61
N VAL A 109 -5.73 3.18 -2.68
CA VAL A 109 -5.81 2.71 -1.29
C VAL A 109 -7.25 2.77 -0.79
N THR A 110 -7.65 1.78 -0.01
CA THR A 110 -8.93 1.74 0.69
C THR A 110 -8.70 1.93 2.18
N ILE A 111 -9.47 2.82 2.80
CA ILE A 111 -9.43 3.11 4.24
C ILE A 111 -10.81 2.85 4.81
N LYS A 112 -10.92 2.04 5.85
CA LYS A 112 -12.17 1.68 6.52
C LYS A 112 -12.08 1.90 8.02
N LYS A 113 -13.06 2.59 8.60
CA LYS A 113 -13.24 2.67 10.05
C LYS A 113 -13.85 1.36 10.54
N THR A 114 -13.25 0.74 11.56
CA THR A 114 -13.72 -0.56 12.08
C THR A 114 -14.31 -0.52 13.48
N ASP A 115 -14.01 0.52 14.27
CA ASP A 115 -14.50 0.64 15.64
C ASP A 115 -15.84 1.39 15.73
N VAL A 116 -16.52 1.20 16.86
CA VAL A 116 -17.86 1.76 17.16
C VAL A 116 -17.81 3.15 17.81
N SER A 117 -16.63 3.70 18.10
CA SER A 117 -16.54 4.98 18.81
C SER A 117 -17.01 6.15 17.95
N SER A 118 -17.39 7.25 18.61
CA SER A 118 -17.73 8.53 17.97
C SER A 118 -16.51 9.32 17.46
N ASN A 119 -15.29 8.85 17.74
CA ASN A 119 -14.07 9.49 17.26
C ASN A 119 -13.97 9.30 15.75
N ALA A 120 -13.86 10.40 15.02
CA ALA A 120 -13.74 10.35 13.57
C ALA A 120 -12.34 9.95 13.09
N ILE A 121 -12.29 9.35 11.89
CA ILE A 121 -11.08 9.25 11.08
C ILE A 121 -11.16 10.30 9.97
N THR A 122 -10.19 11.20 9.91
CA THR A 122 -10.03 12.18 8.84
C THR A 122 -8.99 11.69 7.84
N VAL A 123 -9.39 11.47 6.59
CA VAL A 123 -8.49 11.19 5.47
C VAL A 123 -8.03 12.51 4.85
N ALA A 124 -6.73 12.79 4.95
CA ALA A 124 -6.10 14.04 4.51
C ALA A 124 -4.88 13.75 3.63
N VAL A 125 -4.30 14.78 3.01
CA VAL A 125 -3.07 14.68 2.20
C VAL A 125 -1.97 15.51 2.84
N GLN A 126 -0.76 14.98 2.88
CA GLN A 126 0.41 15.70 3.37
C GLN A 126 0.70 16.92 2.49
N GLY A 127 0.67 18.11 3.08
CA GLY A 127 1.04 19.36 2.40
C GLY A 127 0.06 19.80 1.30
N GLY A 128 -1.13 19.22 1.21
CA GLY A 128 -2.12 19.53 0.18
C GLY A 128 -3.55 19.40 0.67
N ALA A 129 -4.50 19.71 -0.21
CA ALA A 129 -5.91 19.43 0.03
C ALA A 129 -6.17 17.91 0.02
N GLY A 130 -7.16 17.46 0.78
CA GLY A 130 -7.55 16.05 0.84
C GLY A 130 -8.07 15.48 -0.49
N PRO A 131 -8.49 14.21 -0.53
CA PRO A 131 -9.08 13.61 -1.72
C PRO A 131 -10.27 14.43 -2.28
N ASP A 132 -10.33 14.59 -3.60
CA ASP A 132 -11.24 15.51 -4.30
C ASP A 132 -11.18 16.95 -3.75
N GLN A 133 -9.97 17.41 -3.40
CA GLN A 133 -9.68 18.74 -2.86
C GLN A 133 -10.30 19.03 -1.48
N TYR A 134 -10.73 18.01 -0.73
CA TYR A 134 -11.30 18.18 0.61
C TYR A 134 -10.92 17.03 1.57
N ASN A 135 -10.75 17.34 2.85
CA ASN A 135 -10.47 16.32 3.86
C ASN A 135 -11.73 15.47 4.11
N GLN A 136 -11.61 14.15 3.90
CA GLN A 136 -12.76 13.26 3.97
C GLN A 136 -12.91 12.70 5.39
N THR A 137 -14.13 12.62 5.89
CA THR A 137 -14.39 12.12 7.26
C THR A 137 -15.10 10.76 7.20
N LEU A 138 -14.63 9.82 8.03
CA LEU A 138 -15.30 8.57 8.38
C LEU A 138 -15.69 8.65 9.87
N SER A 139 -16.95 8.95 10.15
CA SER A 139 -17.49 9.18 11.49
C SER A 139 -18.16 7.95 12.11
N ALA A 140 -18.59 6.99 11.30
CA ALA A 140 -19.31 5.80 11.77
C ALA A 140 -18.56 4.50 11.46
N GLN A 141 -18.87 3.45 12.23
CA GLN A 141 -18.33 2.12 11.99
C GLN A 141 -18.66 1.65 10.56
N TYR A 142 -17.70 1.01 9.92
CA TYR A 142 -17.75 0.44 8.58
C TYR A 142 -17.72 1.42 7.41
N GLN A 143 -17.84 2.73 7.66
CA GLN A 143 -17.59 3.73 6.62
C GLN A 143 -16.20 3.50 6.00
N ALA A 144 -16.17 3.53 4.68
CA ALA A 144 -14.98 3.26 3.90
C ALA A 144 -14.87 4.19 2.71
N ILE A 145 -13.64 4.45 2.30
CA ILE A 145 -13.30 5.26 1.14
C ILE A 145 -12.17 4.61 0.37
N THR A 146 -12.28 4.59 -0.95
CA THR A 146 -11.21 4.20 -1.87
C THR A 146 -10.80 5.41 -2.70
N VAL A 147 -9.51 5.71 -2.70
CA VAL A 147 -8.93 6.84 -3.43
C VAL A 147 -7.82 6.37 -4.35
N VAL A 148 -7.62 7.07 -5.47
CA VAL A 148 -6.53 6.84 -6.43
C VAL A 148 -5.78 8.13 -6.69
N SER A 149 -4.46 8.07 -6.87
CA SER A 149 -3.70 9.25 -7.30
C SER A 149 -3.51 9.28 -8.81
N ASP A 150 -3.77 10.42 -9.43
CA ASP A 150 -3.47 10.69 -10.85
C ASP A 150 -2.09 11.36 -11.05
N GLY A 151 -1.33 11.56 -9.96
CA GLY A 151 -0.05 12.28 -9.95
C GLY A 151 -0.15 13.79 -9.75
N GLY A 152 -1.36 14.37 -9.80
CA GLY A 152 -1.62 15.77 -9.41
C GLY A 152 -2.45 15.89 -8.13
N GLN A 153 -3.41 14.99 -7.95
CA GLN A 153 -4.34 14.96 -6.82
C GLN A 153 -4.68 13.51 -6.42
N TRP A 154 -5.36 13.37 -5.28
CA TRP A 154 -6.04 12.15 -4.88
C TRP A 154 -7.52 12.28 -5.26
N LEU A 155 -8.03 11.32 -6.03
CA LEU A 155 -9.41 11.26 -6.49
C LEU A 155 -10.18 10.18 -5.73
N ILE A 156 -11.44 10.45 -5.38
CA ILE A 156 -12.32 9.46 -4.77
C ILE A 156 -12.94 8.60 -5.87
N VAL A 157 -12.81 7.27 -5.76
CA VAL A 157 -13.39 6.33 -6.74
C VAL A 157 -14.46 5.42 -6.15
N SER A 158 -14.52 5.30 -4.83
CA SER A 158 -15.59 4.57 -4.13
C SER A 158 -15.77 5.08 -2.72
N ARG A 159 -17.01 5.02 -2.23
CA ARG A 159 -17.37 5.29 -0.84
C ARG A 159 -18.46 4.34 -0.37
N TYR A 160 -18.33 3.88 0.86
CA TYR A 160 -19.42 3.28 1.63
C TYR A 160 -19.82 4.27 2.73
N PRO A 161 -21.03 4.85 2.66
CA PRO A 161 -21.50 5.87 3.59
C PRO A 161 -21.90 5.32 4.95
#